data_AF-N9MRC3-F1
#
_entry.id   AF-N9MRC3-F1
#
_cell.length_a   1.000
_cell.length_b   1.000
_cell.length_c   1.000
_cell.angle_alpha   90.00
_cell.angle_beta   90.00
_cell.angle_gamma   90.00
#
_symmetry.space_group_name_H-M   'P 1'
#
loop_
_entity.id
_entity.type
_entity.pdbx_description
1 polymer ?
#
loop_
_entity_poly.entity_id
_entity_poly.type
_entity_poly.pdbx_seq_one_letter_code
_entity_poly.pdbx_strand_id
1 'polypeptide(L)'
;MAGRQKLVLTLDDVKQLIKHIQQLPFKRKIEQRLLDILPGKKSMADFSEADWLLIKKCRYEKNAYLKQIAALAKIQSQPTPTKFERDILDLAKRSDIDAHFLKLDALKNYLQQQDQKKAEIKLRNQKKRIDAKVNKPDPSLKKQRDRENYYLGAMCKKLFDVTG
;
A
#
# COMPACT_ATOMS: atom_id res chain seq x y z
N MET A 1 -11.15 16.44 -7.21
CA MET A 1 -10.21 15.33 -7.43
C MET A 1 -9.04 15.87 -8.23
N ALA A 2 -7.92 16.21 -7.58
CA ALA A 2 -6.75 16.77 -8.26
C ALA A 2 -6.29 15.78 -9.35
N GLY A 3 -6.44 16.18 -10.61
CA GLY A 3 -6.18 15.36 -11.78
C GLY A 3 -4.74 14.89 -11.78
N ARG A 4 -4.56 13.57 -11.73
CA ARG A 4 -3.24 12.96 -11.90
C ARG A 4 -2.75 13.35 -13.30
N GLN A 5 -1.67 14.14 -13.38
CA GLN A 5 -1.12 14.56 -14.67
C GLN A 5 -0.95 13.35 -15.59
N LYS A 6 -1.45 13.46 -16.82
CA LYS A 6 -1.33 12.41 -17.84
C LYS A 6 0.16 12.23 -18.12
N LEU A 7 0.70 11.11 -17.65
CA LEU A 7 2.13 10.87 -17.71
C LEU A 7 2.53 10.62 -19.17
N VAL A 8 3.19 11.61 -19.77
CA VAL A 8 3.70 11.55 -21.15
C VAL A 8 4.93 10.64 -21.13
N LEU A 9 4.90 9.56 -21.91
CA LEU A 9 6.05 8.68 -22.06
C LEU A 9 7.11 9.37 -22.92
N THR A 10 8.30 9.55 -22.38
CA THR A 10 9.45 10.06 -23.11
C THR A 10 10.24 8.93 -23.76
N LEU A 11 11.13 9.27 -24.70
CA LEU A 11 11.98 8.29 -25.38
C LEU A 11 12.98 7.66 -24.40
N ASP A 12 13.42 8.44 -23.41
CA ASP A 12 14.26 7.95 -22.34
C ASP A 12 13.53 6.91 -21.48
N ASP A 13 12.26 7.13 -21.14
CA ASP A 13 11.46 6.15 -20.39
C ASP A 13 11.38 4.80 -21.12
N VAL A 14 11.25 4.82 -22.45
CA VAL A 14 11.22 3.62 -23.28
C VAL A 14 12.59 2.94 -23.29
N LYS A 15 13.69 3.69 -23.44
CA LYS A 15 15.06 3.14 -23.36
C LYS A 15 15.34 2.50 -21.99
N GLN A 16 14.96 3.16 -20.91
CA GLN A 16 15.10 2.62 -19.56
C GLN A 16 14.23 1.38 -19.32
N LEU A 17 13.05 1.31 -19.95
CA LEU A 17 12.19 0.13 -19.91
C LEU A 17 12.86 -1.06 -20.62
N ILE A 18 13.41 -0.84 -21.81
CA ILE A 18 14.13 -1.86 -22.57
C ILE A 18 15.32 -2.40 -21.78
N LYS A 19 16.16 -1.49 -21.25
CA LYS A 19 17.31 -1.87 -20.42
C LYS A 19 16.89 -2.73 -19.22
N HIS A 20 15.79 -2.36 -18.55
CA HIS A 20 15.25 -3.15 -17.46
C HIS A 20 14.83 -4.56 -17.91
N ILE A 21 14.11 -4.67 -19.02
CA ILE A 21 13.64 -5.96 -19.55
C ILE A 21 14.82 -6.87 -19.93
N GLN A 22 15.87 -6.31 -20.54
CA GLN A 22 17.07 -7.07 -20.87
C GLN A 22 17.74 -7.66 -19.63
N GLN A 23 17.75 -6.92 -18.52
CA GLN A 23 18.32 -7.33 -17.23
C GLN A 23 17.45 -8.31 -16.42
N LEU A 24 16.20 -8.58 -16.85
CA LEU A 24 15.35 -9.53 -16.14
C LEU A 24 15.88 -10.96 -16.28
N PRO A 25 15.91 -11.73 -15.17
CA PRO A 25 16.38 -13.12 -15.19
C PRO A 25 15.47 -14.00 -16.05
N PHE A 26 14.15 -13.79 -15.97
CA PHE A 26 13.15 -14.47 -16.78
C PHE A 26 12.19 -13.45 -17.37
N LYS A 27 11.86 -13.64 -18.64
CA LYS A 27 11.03 -12.72 -19.42
C LYS A 27 9.64 -13.32 -19.65
N ARG A 28 8.60 -12.51 -19.48
CA ARG A 28 7.23 -12.88 -19.85
C ARG A 28 7.04 -12.73 -21.37
N LYS A 29 6.01 -13.39 -21.91
CA LYS A 29 5.65 -13.30 -23.34
C LYS A 29 5.52 -11.86 -23.84
N ILE A 30 4.98 -10.97 -23.01
CA ILE A 30 4.80 -9.56 -23.36
C ILE A 30 6.11 -8.77 -23.43
N GLU A 31 7.07 -9.09 -22.55
CA GLU A 31 8.40 -8.47 -22.51
C GLU A 31 9.24 -8.95 -23.70
N GLN A 32 9.15 -10.23 -24.02
CA GLN A 32 9.79 -10.81 -25.21
C GLN A 32 9.24 -10.18 -26.49
N ARG A 33 7.91 -10.09 -26.64
CA ARG A 33 7.28 -9.40 -27.79
C ARG A 33 7.74 -7.96 -27.94
N LEU A 34 7.95 -7.24 -26.82
CA LEU A 34 8.48 -5.89 -26.90
C LEU A 34 9.90 -5.90 -27.45
N LEU A 35 10.77 -6.79 -26.97
CA LEU A 35 12.14 -6.92 -27.50
C LEU A 35 12.17 -7.29 -28.98
N ASP A 36 11.26 -8.15 -29.43
CA ASP A 36 11.21 -8.61 -30.83
C ASP A 36 10.83 -7.49 -31.81
N ILE A 37 10.08 -6.47 -31.38
CA ILE A 37 9.63 -5.34 -32.22
C ILE A 37 10.70 -4.23 -32.32
N LEU A 38 11.60 -4.13 -31.33
CA LEU A 38 12.60 -3.05 -31.24
C LEU A 38 13.57 -2.94 -32.44
N PRO A 39 14.09 -4.04 -33.02
CA PRO A 39 15.06 -3.95 -34.12
C PRO A 39 14.53 -3.17 -35.33
N GLY A 40 13.20 -3.13 -35.51
CA GLY A 40 12.54 -2.44 -36.62
C GLY A 40 12.14 -0.98 -36.35
N LYS A 41 12.39 -0.42 -35.17
CA LYS A 41 11.87 0.89 -34.75
C LYS A 41 13.00 1.79 -34.22
N LYS A 42 13.30 2.89 -34.93
CA LYS A 42 14.40 3.81 -34.58
C LYS A 42 13.91 5.12 -33.96
N SER A 43 12.67 5.51 -34.23
CA SER A 43 12.04 6.76 -33.79
C SER A 43 10.68 6.52 -33.12
N MET A 44 10.24 7.46 -32.28
CA MET A 44 8.89 7.46 -31.68
C MET A 44 7.76 7.46 -32.72
N ALA A 45 8.03 8.03 -33.90
CA ALA A 45 7.10 8.06 -35.02
C ALA A 45 6.89 6.68 -35.68
N ASP A 46 7.83 5.75 -35.47
CA ASP A 46 7.72 4.41 -36.05
C ASP A 46 6.75 3.53 -35.24
N PHE A 47 6.45 3.89 -33.99
CA PHE A 47 5.60 3.09 -33.10
C PHE A 47 4.13 3.25 -33.46
N SER A 48 3.49 2.11 -33.76
CA SER A 48 2.05 2.04 -33.93
C SER A 48 1.32 2.22 -32.59
N GLU A 49 0.02 2.47 -32.64
CA GLU A 49 -0.81 2.52 -31.43
C GLU A 49 -0.75 1.19 -30.63
N ALA A 50 -0.67 0.06 -31.33
CA ALA A 50 -0.50 -1.25 -30.71
C ALA A 50 0.83 -1.37 -29.96
N ASP A 51 1.91 -0.84 -30.53
CA ASP A 51 3.24 -0.84 -29.88
C ASP A 51 3.22 0.04 -28.63
N TRP A 52 2.54 1.19 -28.69
CA TRP A 52 2.35 2.07 -27.54
C TRP A 52 1.55 1.41 -26.41
N LEU A 53 0.53 0.62 -26.74
CA LEU A 53 -0.20 -0.18 -25.77
C LEU A 53 0.69 -1.26 -25.14
N LEU A 54 1.55 -1.91 -25.93
CA LEU A 54 2.50 -2.89 -25.44
C LEU A 54 3.54 -2.27 -24.49
N ILE A 55 4.10 -1.12 -24.85
CA ILE A 55 5.03 -0.35 -24.00
C ILE A 55 4.36 0.02 -22.67
N LYS A 56 3.11 0.51 -22.71
CA LYS A 56 2.35 0.81 -21.49
C LYS A 56 2.20 -0.43 -20.61
N LYS A 57 1.81 -1.58 -21.17
CA LYS A 57 1.71 -2.86 -20.44
C LYS A 57 3.04 -3.26 -19.80
N CYS A 58 4.13 -3.23 -20.56
CA CYS A 58 5.46 -3.57 -20.05
C CYS A 58 5.91 -2.61 -18.93
N ARG A 59 5.56 -1.33 -19.03
CA ARG A 59 5.80 -0.36 -17.97
C ARG A 59 5.01 -0.66 -16.69
N TYR A 60 3.75 -1.08 -16.81
CA TYR A 60 2.95 -1.52 -15.65
C TYR A 60 3.60 -2.72 -14.97
N GLU A 61 4.08 -3.70 -15.73
CA GLU A 61 4.78 -4.86 -15.20
C GLU A 61 6.11 -4.48 -14.52
N LYS A 62 6.94 -3.64 -15.14
CA LYS A 62 8.15 -3.08 -14.51
C LYS A 62 7.83 -2.46 -13.16
N ASN A 63 6.79 -1.62 -13.09
CA ASN A 63 6.41 -0.96 -11.86
C ASN A 63 5.89 -1.95 -10.79
N ALA A 64 5.16 -3.00 -11.21
CA ALA A 64 4.72 -4.06 -10.31
C ALA A 64 5.92 -4.86 -9.78
N TYR A 65 6.85 -5.23 -10.65
CA TYR A 65 8.09 -5.93 -10.31
C TYR A 65 8.92 -5.13 -9.31
N LEU A 66 9.15 -3.83 -9.55
CA LEU A 66 9.90 -2.97 -8.62
C LEU A 66 9.26 -2.91 -7.23
N LYS A 67 7.92 -2.87 -7.15
CA LYS A 67 7.21 -2.94 -5.86
C LYS A 67 7.41 -4.28 -5.17
N GLN A 68 7.37 -5.39 -5.91
CA GLN A 68 7.61 -6.73 -5.39
C GLN A 68 9.03 -6.87 -4.86
N ILE A 69 10.05 -6.43 -5.62
CA ILE A 69 11.45 -6.47 -5.17
C ILE A 69 11.67 -5.56 -3.95
N ALA A 70 11.06 -4.38 -3.91
CA ALA A 70 11.12 -3.52 -2.73
C ALA A 70 10.45 -4.17 -1.50
N ALA A 71 9.38 -4.95 -1.69
CA ALA A 71 8.77 -5.74 -0.63
C ALA A 71 9.68 -6.87 -0.16
N LEU A 72 10.36 -7.56 -1.09
CA LEU A 72 11.34 -8.58 -0.76
C LEU A 72 12.50 -8.02 0.07
N ALA A 73 13.03 -6.86 -0.30
CA ALA A 73 14.08 -6.19 0.47
C ALA A 73 13.62 -5.86 1.91
N LYS A 74 12.36 -5.44 2.08
CA LYS A 74 11.77 -5.21 3.41
C LYS A 74 11.61 -6.49 4.22
N ILE A 75 11.24 -7.60 3.58
CA ILE A 75 11.12 -8.90 4.24
C ILE A 75 12.52 -9.38 4.68
N GLN A 76 13.54 -9.20 3.85
CA GLN A 76 14.92 -9.55 4.18
C GLN A 76 15.49 -8.73 5.35
N SER A 77 15.09 -7.47 5.50
CA SER A 77 15.55 -6.62 6.61
C SER A 77 14.79 -6.86 7.93
N GLN A 78 13.77 -7.73 7.96
CA GLN A 78 13.03 -8.01 9.19
C GLN A 78 13.75 -9.06 10.04
N PRO A 79 13.91 -8.83 11.36
CA PRO A 79 14.63 -9.76 12.23
C PRO A 79 13.85 -11.07 12.50
N THR A 80 12.51 -11.00 12.51
CA THR A 80 11.64 -12.14 12.80
C THR A 80 10.58 -12.29 11.71
N PRO A 81 10.91 -12.87 10.55
CA PRO A 81 9.96 -13.07 9.48
C PRO A 81 8.88 -14.08 9.88
N THR A 82 7.65 -13.78 9.48
CA THR A 82 6.50 -14.69 9.59
C THR A 82 6.69 -15.95 8.74
N LYS A 83 5.90 -17.00 8.98
CA LYS A 83 5.98 -18.25 8.20
C LYS A 83 5.88 -17.99 6.68
N PHE A 84 4.92 -17.17 6.27
CA PHE A 84 4.74 -16.80 4.87
C PHE A 84 5.92 -16.00 4.30
N GLU A 85 6.50 -15.10 5.09
CA GLU A 85 7.70 -14.35 4.69
C GLU A 85 8.92 -15.27 4.55
N ARG A 86 9.05 -16.30 5.40
CA ARG A 86 10.10 -17.33 5.25
C ARG A 86 9.93 -18.13 3.96
N ASP A 87 8.70 -18.54 3.63
CA ASP A 87 8.43 -19.24 2.37
C ASP A 87 8.85 -18.39 1.16
N ILE A 88 8.59 -17.08 1.19
CA ILE A 88 9.05 -16.13 0.17
C ILE A 88 10.59 -16.09 0.10
N LEU A 89 11.27 -16.06 1.24
CA LEU A 89 12.74 -16.06 1.29
C LEU A 89 13.33 -17.38 0.78
N ASP A 90 12.68 -18.51 1.04
CA ASP A 90 13.13 -19.81 0.53
C ASP A 90 12.91 -19.95 -0.97
N LEU A 91 11.81 -19.42 -1.50
CA LEU A 91 11.61 -19.28 -2.95
C LEU A 91 12.64 -18.33 -3.57
N ALA A 92 13.07 -17.29 -2.86
CA ALA A 92 14.08 -16.35 -3.34
C ALA A 92 15.49 -16.94 -3.43
N LYS A 93 15.79 -18.00 -2.67
CA LYS A 93 17.07 -18.73 -2.76
C LYS A 93 17.15 -19.65 -3.98
N ARG A 94 16.00 -20.07 -4.52
CA ARG A 94 15.93 -20.94 -5.69
C ARG A 94 16.06 -20.10 -6.96
N SER A 95 16.89 -20.56 -7.89
CA SER A 95 17.16 -19.87 -9.17
C SER A 95 16.29 -20.37 -10.32
N ASP A 96 15.28 -21.19 -10.04
CA ASP A 96 14.42 -21.81 -11.05
C ASP A 96 13.36 -20.84 -11.56
N ILE A 97 12.90 -21.06 -12.81
CA ILE A 97 11.85 -20.25 -13.46
C ILE A 97 10.57 -20.26 -12.61
N ASP A 98 10.13 -21.45 -12.18
CA ASP A 98 8.90 -21.61 -11.41
C ASP A 98 9.02 -20.92 -10.06
N ALA A 99 10.14 -21.09 -9.37
CA ALA A 99 10.40 -20.44 -8.09
C ALA A 99 10.40 -18.91 -8.23
N HIS A 100 10.96 -18.37 -9.32
CA HIS A 100 10.94 -16.94 -9.59
C HIS A 100 9.51 -16.39 -9.72
N PHE A 101 8.65 -17.03 -10.50
CA PHE A 101 7.28 -16.55 -10.68
C PHE A 101 6.41 -16.78 -9.44
N LEU A 102 6.53 -17.93 -8.78
CA LEU A 102 5.87 -18.20 -7.50
C LEU A 102 6.26 -17.16 -6.44
N LYS A 103 7.54 -16.77 -6.37
CA LYS A 103 8.01 -15.70 -5.50
C LYS A 103 7.33 -14.37 -5.80
N LEU A 104 7.22 -13.98 -7.09
CA LEU A 104 6.57 -12.73 -7.46
C LEU A 104 5.06 -12.74 -7.10
N ASP A 105 4.39 -13.86 -7.28
CA ASP A 105 2.98 -14.02 -6.91
C ASP A 105 2.78 -13.99 -5.39
N ALA A 106 3.66 -14.64 -4.63
CA ALA A 106 3.65 -14.56 -3.17
C ALA A 106 3.89 -13.11 -2.68
N LEU A 107 4.82 -12.38 -3.29
CA LEU A 107 5.06 -10.95 -3.00
C LEU A 107 3.88 -10.06 -3.39
N LYS A 108 3.14 -10.40 -4.45
CA LYS A 108 1.91 -9.70 -4.82
C LYS A 108 0.83 -9.88 -3.74
N ASN A 109 0.65 -11.11 -3.27
CA ASN A 109 -0.30 -11.42 -2.20
C ASN A 109 0.11 -10.73 -0.88
N TYR A 110 1.41 -10.70 -0.59
CA TYR A 110 1.95 -9.95 0.55
C TYR A 110 1.57 -8.47 0.51
N LEU A 111 1.78 -7.80 -0.62
CA LEU A 111 1.42 -6.39 -0.82
C LEU A 111 -0.10 -6.17 -0.67
N GLN A 112 -0.91 -7.07 -1.22
CA GLN A 112 -2.37 -6.99 -1.07
C GLN A 112 -2.80 -7.11 0.40
N GLN A 113 -2.22 -8.03 1.17
CA GLN A 113 -2.50 -8.14 2.60
C GLN A 113 -2.07 -6.89 3.36
N GLN A 114 -0.94 -6.25 2.99
CA GLN A 114 -0.54 -4.99 3.60
C GLN A 114 -1.52 -3.85 3.30
N ASP A 115 -2.02 -3.77 2.06
CA ASP A 115 -2.97 -2.74 1.67
C ASP A 115 -4.34 -2.95 2.33
N GLN A 116 -4.80 -4.20 2.46
CA GLN A 116 -6.00 -4.57 3.22
C GLN A 116 -5.87 -4.15 4.69
N LYS A 117 -4.77 -4.51 5.36
CA LYS A 117 -4.51 -4.08 6.74
C LYS A 117 -4.54 -2.56 6.90
N LYS A 118 -3.95 -1.81 5.96
CA LYS A 118 -4.01 -0.34 5.98
C LYS A 118 -5.42 0.19 5.79
N ALA A 119 -6.21 -0.40 4.91
CA ALA A 119 -7.61 -0.02 4.69
C ALA A 119 -8.46 -0.29 5.94
N GLU A 120 -8.31 -1.46 6.56
CA GLU A 120 -8.99 -1.82 7.81
C GLU A 120 -8.64 -0.85 8.95
N ILE A 121 -7.37 -0.48 9.11
CA ILE A 121 -6.95 0.51 10.11
C ILE A 121 -7.61 1.87 9.85
N LYS A 122 -7.68 2.32 8.59
CA LYS A 122 -8.35 3.57 8.23
C LYS A 122 -9.84 3.53 8.58
N LEU A 123 -10.53 2.44 8.25
CA LEU A 123 -11.94 2.24 8.58
C LEU A 123 -12.16 2.21 10.10
N ARG A 124 -11.32 1.49 10.84
CA ARG A 124 -11.38 1.44 12.31
C ARG A 124 -11.18 2.81 12.94
N ASN A 125 -10.23 3.59 12.43
CA ASN A 125 -9.97 4.95 12.91
C ASN A 125 -11.13 5.90 12.58
N GLN A 126 -11.75 5.74 11.40
CA GLN A 126 -12.96 6.49 11.05
C GLN A 126 -14.13 6.14 11.96
N LYS A 127 -14.36 4.85 12.23
CA LYS A 127 -15.38 4.40 13.18
C LYS A 127 -15.16 4.98 14.58
N LYS A 128 -13.93 4.89 15.12
CA LYS A 128 -13.58 5.53 16.40
C LYS A 128 -13.86 7.04 16.42
N ARG A 129 -13.58 7.76 15.33
CA ARG A 129 -13.88 9.20 15.22
C ARG A 129 -15.38 9.49 15.21
N ILE A 130 -16.18 8.63 14.58
CA ILE A 130 -17.64 8.74 14.57
C ILE A 130 -18.18 8.42 15.97
N ASP A 131 -17.78 7.30 16.57
CA ASP A 131 -18.18 6.90 17.92
C ASP A 131 -17.82 7.99 18.95
N ALA A 132 -16.63 8.61 18.84
CA ALA A 132 -16.22 9.72 19.70
C ALA A 132 -16.98 11.03 19.44
N LYS A 133 -17.65 11.19 18.29
CA LYS A 133 -18.55 12.31 18.02
C LYS A 133 -19.97 12.04 18.52
N VAL A 134 -20.44 10.80 18.36
CA VAL A 134 -21.78 10.36 18.79
C VAL A 134 -21.85 10.23 20.31
N ASN A 135 -20.82 9.68 20.95
CA ASN A 135 -20.75 9.50 22.40
C ASN A 135 -20.12 10.70 23.13
N LYS A 136 -20.11 11.90 22.53
CA LYS A 136 -19.76 13.09 23.32
C LYS A 136 -20.85 13.27 24.37
N PRO A 137 -20.54 13.17 25.67
CA PRO A 137 -21.52 13.53 26.68
C PRO A 137 -21.92 14.98 26.42
N ASP A 138 -23.23 15.22 26.34
CA ASP A 138 -23.76 16.54 26.09
C ASP A 138 -23.14 17.51 27.12
N PRO A 139 -22.39 18.55 26.70
CA PRO A 139 -21.71 19.44 27.63
C PRO A 139 -22.68 20.10 28.63
N SER A 140 -23.97 20.17 28.28
CA SER A 140 -25.08 20.51 29.16
C SER A 140 -25.21 19.56 30.37
N LEU A 141 -25.29 18.25 30.12
CA LEU A 141 -25.45 17.23 31.16
C LEU A 141 -24.24 17.14 32.09
N LYS A 142 -23.03 17.39 31.56
CA LYS A 142 -21.81 17.44 32.38
C LYS A 142 -21.85 18.62 33.36
N LYS A 143 -22.20 19.82 32.87
CA LYS A 143 -22.36 21.01 33.72
C LYS A 143 -23.48 20.85 34.75
N GLN A 144 -24.55 20.13 34.41
CA GLN A 144 -25.63 19.84 35.33
C GLN A 144 -25.18 18.93 36.48
N ARG A 145 -24.48 17.83 36.19
CA ARG A 145 -23.91 16.96 37.24
C ARG A 145 -22.91 17.68 38.14
N ASP A 146 -22.06 18.54 37.58
CA ASP A 146 -21.09 19.30 38.38
C ASP A 146 -21.81 20.26 39.37
N ARG A 147 -22.91 20.89 38.93
CA ARG A 147 -23.76 21.72 39.80
C ARG A 147 -24.48 20.91 40.87
N GLU A 148 -25.02 19.75 40.52
CA GLU A 148 -25.70 18.84 41.46
C GLU A 148 -24.72 18.32 42.51
N ASN A 149 -23.51 17.91 42.11
CA ASN A 149 -22.46 17.48 43.04
C ASN A 149 -21.99 18.61 43.96
N TYR A 150 -21.86 19.84 43.44
CA TYR A 150 -21.51 20.99 44.26
C TYR A 150 -22.60 21.32 45.29
N TYR A 151 -23.87 21.27 44.86
CA TYR A 151 -25.02 21.46 45.74
C TYR A 151 -25.10 20.37 46.83
N LEU A 152 -24.98 19.10 46.45
CA LEU A 152 -24.97 17.99 47.40
C LEU A 152 -23.81 18.09 48.39
N GLY A 153 -22.61 18.44 47.92
CA GLY A 153 -21.45 18.67 48.78
C GLY A 153 -21.67 19.81 49.77
N ALA A 154 -22.28 20.92 49.32
CA ALA A 154 -22.62 22.04 50.19
C ALA A 154 -23.70 21.68 51.23
N MET A 155 -24.70 20.87 50.85
CA MET A 155 -25.74 20.39 51.77
C MET A 155 -25.19 19.39 52.78
N CYS A 156 -24.33 18.47 52.35
CA CYS A 156 -23.63 17.56 53.27
C CYS A 156 -22.78 18.35 54.26
N LYS A 157 -22.02 19.34 53.80
CA LYS A 157 -21.21 20.20 54.66
C LYS A 157 -22.07 20.94 55.70
N LYS A 158 -23.19 21.54 55.28
CA LYS A 158 -24.14 22.17 56.21
C LYS A 158 -24.73 21.19 57.22
N LEU A 159 -25.04 19.95 56.82
CA LEU A 159 -25.55 18.93 57.73
C LEU A 159 -24.49 18.52 58.77
N PHE A 160 -23.23 18.34 58.35
CA PHE A 160 -22.12 18.05 59.26
C PHE A 160 -21.78 19.24 60.18
N ASP A 161 -21.86 20.47 59.69
CA ASP A 161 -21.62 21.68 60.49
C ASP A 161 -22.76 21.98 61.50
N VAL A 162 -23.96 21.38 61.32
CA VAL A 162 -25.11 21.52 62.24
C VAL A 162 -25.19 20.38 63.26
N THR A 163 -24.47 19.28 63.05
CA THR A 163 -24.50 18.08 63.91
C THR A 163 -23.20 17.81 64.67
N GLY A 164 -22.18 18.65 64.51
CA GLY A 164 -20.96 18.68 65.33
C GLY A 164 -20.92 19.88 66.25
#